data_AF-A0A9X8RLP0-F1
#
_entry.id   AF-A0A9X8RLP0-F1
#
_cell.length_a   1.000
_cell.length_b   1.000
_cell.length_c   1.000
_cell.angle_alpha   90.00
_cell.angle_beta   90.00
_cell.angle_gamma   90.00
#
_symmetry.space_group_name_H-M   'P 1'
#
loop_
_entity.id
_entity.type
_entity.pdbx_description
1 polymer ?
#
loop_
_entity_poly.entity_id
_entity_poly.type
_entity_poly.pdbx_seq_one_letter_code
_entity_poly.pdbx_strand_id
1 'polypeptide(L)'
;MNLQYFEKDKYYVYKHYIIDHDGKENVFYIGKGIGDRIYNQIRNEKWYDIVKNNNYNYNVDIIKYFENEKDALDYEVKLQLYYWSNGQCKGCADIDAAIGKEKIKKQNKLLEEGLVIQDDYLNKWLFKYELENIINTYELKDNKRRVMSANKFINYLKECNYRIEKIRKRTKKKQETLYKICNK
;
A
#
# COMPACT_ATOMS: atom_id res chain seq x y z
N MET A 1 14.62 28.51 7.81
CA MET A 1 14.00 27.17 7.77
C MET A 1 12.96 27.13 8.86
N ASN A 2 11.67 27.20 8.52
CA ASN A 2 10.59 27.17 9.52
C ASN A 2 10.50 25.73 10.08
N LEU A 3 10.75 25.57 11.36
CA LEU A 3 10.51 24.32 12.08
C LEU A 3 8.99 24.13 12.20
N GLN A 4 8.39 23.42 11.24
CA GLN A 4 7.02 22.95 11.37
C GLN A 4 6.99 21.93 12.52
N TYR A 5 6.24 22.24 13.57
CA TYR A 5 6.05 21.31 14.69
C TYR A 5 5.22 20.12 14.20
N PHE A 6 5.79 18.91 14.21
CA PHE A 6 5.06 17.69 13.92
C PHE A 6 4.26 17.26 15.14
N GLU A 7 3.03 16.78 14.94
CA GLU A 7 2.35 16.01 15.98
C GLU A 7 3.16 14.74 16.23
N LYS A 8 3.79 14.68 17.41
CA LYS A 8 4.65 13.58 17.82
C LYS A 8 3.84 12.27 17.77
N ASP A 9 4.47 11.23 17.25
CA ASP A 9 3.92 9.86 17.14
C ASP A 9 2.69 9.69 16.22
N LYS A 10 2.32 10.71 15.43
CA LYS A 10 1.25 10.58 14.43
C LYS A 10 1.77 10.33 13.02
N TYR A 11 1.03 9.49 12.31
CA TYR A 11 1.21 9.33 10.88
C TYR A 11 0.59 10.52 10.15
N TYR A 12 1.14 10.86 9.00
CA TYR A 12 0.57 11.91 8.16
C TYR A 12 0.72 11.59 6.69
N VAL A 13 -0.17 12.15 5.88
CA VAL A 13 -0.04 12.14 4.42
C VAL A 13 0.30 13.54 3.95
N TYR A 14 1.23 13.63 3.02
CA TYR A 14 1.79 14.89 2.52
C TYR A 14 1.84 14.91 0.99
N LYS A 15 1.90 16.12 0.43
CA LYS A 15 2.09 16.38 -1.01
C LYS A 15 3.40 17.11 -1.26
N HIS A 16 4.03 16.82 -2.39
CA HIS A 16 4.96 17.77 -3.03
C HIS A 16 4.31 18.31 -4.30
N TYR A 17 4.44 19.61 -4.50
CA TYR A 17 3.81 20.29 -5.61
C TYR A 17 4.66 21.45 -6.12
N ILE A 18 4.42 21.81 -7.37
CA ILE A 18 4.97 23.01 -8.01
C ILE A 18 3.79 23.93 -8.34
N ILE A 19 4.01 25.24 -8.26
CA ILE A 19 3.07 26.21 -8.80
C ILE A 19 3.45 26.44 -10.27
N ASP A 20 2.53 26.13 -11.17
CA ASP A 20 2.75 26.35 -12.60
C ASP A 20 2.67 27.84 -12.98
N HIS A 21 2.89 28.14 -14.26
CA HIS A 21 2.89 29.51 -14.77
C HIS A 21 1.52 30.21 -14.65
N ASP A 22 0.42 29.46 -14.52
CA ASP A 22 -0.93 29.99 -14.31
C ASP A 22 -1.26 30.19 -12.83
N GLY A 23 -0.29 29.97 -11.93
CA GLY A 23 -0.50 30.03 -10.49
C GLY A 23 -1.24 28.81 -9.92
N LYS A 24 -1.40 27.74 -10.69
CA LYS A 24 -2.12 26.54 -10.25
C LYS A 24 -1.17 25.53 -9.62
N GLU A 25 -1.71 24.81 -8.64
CA GLU A 25 -1.00 23.74 -7.99
C GLU A 25 -0.93 22.47 -8.87
N ASN A 26 0.30 22.01 -9.12
CA ASN A 26 0.56 20.73 -9.76
C ASN A 26 1.22 19.77 -8.76
N VAL A 27 0.41 18.87 -8.21
CA VAL A 27 0.84 17.87 -7.22
C VAL A 27 1.54 16.72 -7.92
N PHE A 28 2.86 16.67 -7.84
CA PHE A 28 3.62 15.62 -8.51
C PHE A 28 3.96 14.43 -7.61
N TYR A 29 3.78 14.54 -6.30
CA TYR A 29 4.06 13.45 -5.37
C TYR A 29 3.10 13.46 -4.18
N ILE A 30 2.64 12.27 -3.77
CA ILE A 30 1.92 12.02 -2.52
C ILE A 30 2.67 10.93 -1.77
N GLY A 31 2.90 11.16 -0.47
CA GLY A 31 3.56 10.18 0.39
C GLY A 31 2.97 10.16 1.79
N LYS A 32 3.29 9.09 2.53
CA LYS A 32 3.02 8.95 3.96
C LYS A 32 4.30 9.08 4.78
N GLY A 33 4.20 9.74 5.93
CA GLY A 33 5.31 9.96 6.85
C GLY A 33 4.93 9.83 8.32
N ILE A 34 5.97 9.86 9.15
CA ILE A 34 5.94 10.10 10.60
C ILE A 34 7.24 10.84 10.92
N GLY A 35 7.24 11.72 11.92
CA GLY A 35 8.39 12.55 12.25
C GLY A 35 8.83 13.45 11.09
N ASP A 36 10.12 13.41 10.75
CA ASP A 36 10.76 14.25 9.72
C ASP A 36 10.80 13.61 8.33
N ARG A 37 10.12 12.47 8.12
CA ARG A 37 10.17 11.69 6.87
C ARG A 37 9.81 12.49 5.61
N ILE A 38 9.07 13.57 5.78
CA ILE A 38 8.70 14.50 4.71
C ILE A 38 9.94 15.18 4.08
N TYR A 39 10.99 15.39 4.87
CA TYR A 39 12.23 16.05 4.43
C TYR A 39 13.34 15.06 4.08
N ASN A 40 13.22 13.80 4.47
CA ASN A 40 14.24 12.78 4.21
C ASN A 40 14.17 12.32 2.74
N GLN A 41 15.21 12.55 1.95
CA GLN A 41 15.13 12.73 0.48
C GLN A 41 15.23 11.47 -0.40
N ILE A 42 15.39 10.26 0.15
CA ILE A 42 15.51 9.08 -0.71
C ILE A 42 14.16 8.82 -1.41
N ARG A 43 14.09 9.12 -2.71
CA ARG A 43 12.90 8.97 -3.56
C ARG A 43 13.26 8.25 -4.86
N ASN A 44 12.24 7.88 -5.63
CA ASN A 44 12.45 7.21 -6.92
C ASN A 44 12.99 8.19 -7.98
N GLU A 45 13.50 7.64 -9.08
CA GLU A 45 14.08 8.41 -10.19
C GLU A 45 13.09 9.42 -10.80
N LYS A 46 11.82 9.05 -10.97
CA LYS A 46 10.78 9.95 -11.51
C LYS A 46 10.59 11.20 -10.65
N TRP A 47 10.62 11.04 -9.33
CA TRP A 47 10.57 12.16 -8.40
C TRP A 47 11.80 13.06 -8.58
N TYR A 48 13.00 12.46 -8.65
CA TYR A 48 14.25 13.20 -8.83
C TYR A 48 14.26 13.98 -10.14
N ASP A 49 13.78 13.39 -11.23
CA ASP A 49 13.69 14.05 -12.53
C ASP A 49 12.80 15.29 -12.48
N ILE A 50 11.62 15.18 -11.84
CA ILE A 50 10.69 16.31 -11.70
C ILE A 50 11.34 17.43 -10.90
N VAL A 51 11.94 17.10 -9.76
CA VAL A 51 12.55 18.11 -8.88
C VAL A 51 13.77 18.76 -9.54
N LYS A 52 14.63 17.97 -10.21
CA LYS A 52 15.79 18.48 -10.95
C LYS A 52 15.37 19.40 -12.09
N ASN A 53 14.35 19.02 -12.86
CA ASN A 53 13.81 19.84 -13.95
C ASN A 53 13.17 21.15 -13.46
N ASN A 54 12.85 21.25 -12.17
CA ASN A 54 12.33 22.45 -11.52
C ASN A 54 13.38 23.13 -10.62
N ASN A 55 14.69 22.90 -10.86
CA ASN A 55 15.78 23.50 -10.09
C ASN A 55 15.67 23.29 -8.57
N TYR A 56 15.14 22.14 -8.15
CA TYR A 56 14.86 21.83 -6.75
C TYR A 56 13.88 22.79 -6.07
N ASN A 57 13.15 23.60 -6.85
CA ASN A 57 12.12 24.50 -6.36
C ASN A 57 10.77 23.78 -6.37
N TYR A 58 10.33 23.35 -5.20
CA TYR A 58 9.03 22.74 -4.99
C TYR A 58 8.54 23.03 -3.58
N ASN A 59 7.23 22.95 -3.41
CA ASN A 59 6.56 23.13 -2.13
C ASN A 59 6.17 21.78 -1.54
N VAL A 60 6.00 21.77 -0.22
CA VAL A 60 5.72 20.57 0.56
C VAL A 60 4.72 20.89 1.66
N ASP A 61 3.60 20.17 1.68
CA ASP A 61 2.54 20.36 2.67
C ASP A 61 2.08 19.03 3.28
N ILE A 62 1.78 19.06 4.58
CA ILE A 62 1.02 18.01 5.24
C ILE A 62 -0.47 18.23 4.96
N ILE A 63 -1.12 17.18 4.47
CA ILE A 63 -2.54 17.18 4.10
C ILE A 63 -3.40 16.79 5.30
N LYS A 64 -3.00 15.75 6.03
CA LYS A 64 -3.78 15.18 7.13
C LYS A 64 -2.94 14.29 8.05
N TYR A 65 -3.23 14.34 9.35
CA TYR A 65 -2.69 13.45 10.38
C TYR A 65 -3.64 12.26 10.68
N PHE A 66 -3.07 11.17 11.16
CA PHE A 66 -3.72 9.90 11.46
C PHE A 66 -3.07 9.25 12.68
N GLU A 67 -3.89 8.58 13.50
CA GLU A 67 -3.42 7.86 14.68
C GLU A 67 -2.75 6.51 14.33
N ASN A 68 -3.07 5.93 13.17
CA ASN A 68 -2.50 4.64 12.76
C ASN A 68 -2.00 4.66 11.30
N GLU A 69 -1.06 3.77 11.03
CA GLU A 69 -0.39 3.69 9.73
C GLU A 69 -1.32 3.29 8.58
N LYS A 70 -2.26 2.39 8.88
CA LYS A 70 -3.17 1.81 7.90
C LYS A 70 -4.07 2.89 7.31
N ASP A 71 -4.68 3.74 8.14
CA ASP A 71 -5.56 4.81 7.69
C ASP A 71 -4.80 5.86 6.87
N ALA A 72 -3.55 6.17 7.27
CA ALA A 72 -2.69 7.04 6.50
C ALA A 72 -2.32 6.42 5.14
N LEU A 73 -2.00 5.13 5.07
CA LEU A 73 -1.68 4.44 3.81
C LEU A 73 -2.92 4.39 2.90
N ASP A 74 -4.07 4.10 3.49
CA ASP A 74 -5.36 4.06 2.85
C ASP A 74 -5.71 5.41 2.20
N TYR A 75 -5.39 6.51 2.88
CA TYR A 75 -5.57 7.86 2.38
C TYR A 75 -4.52 8.27 1.35
N GLU A 76 -3.25 7.88 1.54
CA GLU A 76 -2.17 8.06 0.57
C GLU A 76 -2.55 7.48 -0.79
N VAL A 77 -3.01 6.22 -0.83
CA VAL A 77 -3.42 5.54 -2.06
C VAL A 77 -4.62 6.24 -2.70
N LYS A 78 -5.63 6.63 -1.92
CA LYS A 78 -6.80 7.38 -2.42
C LYS A 78 -6.37 8.67 -3.12
N LEU A 79 -5.45 9.43 -2.54
CA LEU A 79 -4.96 10.67 -3.12
C LEU A 79 -4.07 10.44 -4.33
N GLN A 80 -3.19 9.44 -4.31
CA GLN A 80 -2.38 9.08 -5.48
C GLN A 80 -3.26 8.79 -6.70
N LEU A 81 -4.33 8.01 -6.52
CA LEU A 81 -5.29 7.71 -7.59
C LEU A 81 -6.06 8.94 -8.08
N TYR A 82 -6.51 9.80 -7.16
CA TYR A 82 -7.19 11.05 -7.51
C TYR A 82 -6.30 11.99 -8.32
N TYR A 83 -5.07 12.26 -7.87
CA TYR A 83 -4.18 13.17 -8.59
C TYR A 83 -3.72 12.57 -9.90
N TRP A 84 -3.47 11.26 -9.94
CA TRP A 84 -3.12 10.60 -11.19
C TRP A 84 -4.24 10.64 -12.23
N SER A 85 -5.50 10.40 -11.84
CA SER A 85 -6.63 10.46 -12.79
C SER A 85 -6.82 11.85 -13.38
N ASN A 86 -6.31 12.89 -12.71
CA ASN A 86 -6.23 14.27 -13.19
C ASN A 86 -4.92 14.60 -13.92
N GLY A 87 -4.10 13.61 -14.27
CA GLY A 87 -2.86 13.79 -15.01
C GLY A 87 -1.66 14.26 -14.17
N GLN A 88 -1.75 14.22 -12.84
CA GLN A 88 -0.70 14.61 -11.89
C GLN A 88 -0.06 13.39 -11.20
N CYS A 89 0.60 13.54 -10.03
CA CYS A 89 1.30 12.49 -9.25
C CYS A 89 2.39 11.71 -10.04
N LYS A 90 3.01 12.30 -11.06
CA LYS A 90 3.95 11.58 -11.93
C LYS A 90 5.26 11.16 -11.25
N GLY A 91 5.58 11.75 -10.10
CA GLY A 91 6.73 11.37 -9.25
C GLY A 91 6.43 10.23 -8.28
N CYS A 92 5.17 9.80 -8.18
CA CYS A 92 4.76 8.62 -7.44
C CYS A 92 5.28 7.38 -8.23
N ALA A 93 5.91 6.40 -7.55
CA ALA A 93 6.33 5.17 -8.22
C ALA A 93 5.10 4.50 -8.86
N ASP A 94 5.29 3.92 -10.06
CA ASP A 94 4.25 3.53 -11.04
C ASP A 94 2.85 3.33 -10.46
N ILE A 95 1.84 3.86 -11.15
CA ILE A 95 0.44 3.73 -10.75
C ILE A 95 0.04 2.25 -10.52
N ASP A 96 0.73 1.29 -11.13
CA ASP A 96 0.59 -0.14 -10.90
C ASP A 96 0.89 -0.57 -9.45
N ALA A 97 1.79 0.14 -8.76
CA ALA A 97 2.04 -0.03 -7.33
C ALA A 97 0.89 0.54 -6.50
N ALA A 98 0.28 1.68 -6.88
CA ALA A 98 -0.86 2.26 -6.18
C ALA A 98 -2.16 1.47 -6.41
N ILE A 99 -2.45 1.10 -7.67
CA ILE A 99 -3.52 0.16 -8.05
C ILE A 99 -3.26 -1.21 -7.43
N GLY A 100 -2.01 -1.66 -7.41
CA GLY A 100 -1.58 -2.88 -6.72
C GLY A 100 -1.92 -2.83 -5.24
N LYS A 101 -1.58 -1.74 -4.55
CA LYS A 101 -1.94 -1.49 -3.14
C LYS A 101 -3.45 -1.41 -2.93
N GLU A 102 -4.21 -0.80 -3.85
CA GLU A 102 -5.67 -0.72 -3.73
C GLU A 102 -6.35 -2.08 -3.97
N LYS A 103 -5.84 -2.87 -4.93
CA LYS A 103 -6.22 -4.29 -5.10
C LYS A 103 -5.88 -5.11 -3.87
N ILE A 104 -4.68 -4.94 -3.30
CA ILE A 104 -4.25 -5.59 -2.05
C ILE A 104 -5.14 -5.17 -0.89
N LYS A 105 -5.52 -3.89 -0.77
CA LYS A 105 -6.41 -3.39 0.28
C LYS A 105 -7.83 -3.94 0.15
N LYS A 106 -8.37 -3.97 -1.07
CA LYS A 106 -9.67 -4.59 -1.36
C LYS A 106 -9.62 -6.09 -1.08
N GLN A 107 -8.48 -6.73 -1.35
CA GLN A 107 -8.22 -8.12 -0.98
C GLN A 107 -8.16 -8.28 0.54
N ASN A 108 -7.42 -7.44 1.27
CA ASN A 108 -7.35 -7.41 2.74
C ASN A 108 -8.72 -7.22 3.41
N LYS A 109 -9.58 -6.37 2.84
CA LYS A 109 -10.97 -6.25 3.26
C LYS A 109 -11.78 -7.53 3.02
N LEU A 110 -11.48 -8.28 1.94
CA LEU A 110 -12.03 -9.62 1.75
C LEU A 110 -11.43 -10.65 2.72
N LEU A 111 -10.25 -10.39 3.31
CA LEU A 111 -9.62 -11.25 4.33
C LEU A 111 -10.28 -11.10 5.71
N GLU A 112 -10.87 -9.94 6.04
CA GLU A 112 -11.62 -9.71 7.29
C GLU A 112 -12.92 -10.57 7.36
N GLU A 113 -13.42 -11.06 6.23
CA GLU A 113 -14.55 -12.01 6.14
C GLU A 113 -14.08 -13.49 6.05
N GLY A 114 -12.78 -13.73 6.25
CA GLY A 114 -12.07 -14.99 6.07
C GLY A 114 -11.04 -14.88 4.94
N LEU A 115 -9.78 -15.27 5.17
CA LEU A 115 -8.68 -15.15 4.21
C LEU A 115 -9.05 -15.78 2.87
N VAL A 116 -9.19 -14.97 1.83
CA VAL A 116 -9.47 -15.41 0.46
C VAL A 116 -8.28 -15.07 -0.45
N ILE A 117 -7.54 -16.10 -0.89
CA ILE A 117 -6.43 -15.96 -1.85
C ILE A 117 -6.93 -16.31 -3.26
N GLN A 118 -6.65 -15.47 -4.26
CA GLN A 118 -6.95 -15.75 -5.67
C GLN A 118 -5.88 -16.63 -6.33
N ASP A 119 -6.27 -17.51 -7.27
CA ASP A 119 -5.36 -18.42 -7.99
C ASP A 119 -4.14 -17.72 -8.62
N ASP A 120 -4.34 -16.53 -9.23
CA ASP A 120 -3.29 -15.75 -9.89
C ASP A 120 -2.27 -15.13 -8.92
N TYR A 121 -2.55 -15.17 -7.61
CA TYR A 121 -1.64 -14.74 -6.55
C TYR A 121 -0.86 -15.89 -5.91
N LEU A 122 -1.18 -17.15 -6.21
CA LEU A 122 -0.54 -18.32 -5.58
C LEU A 122 0.99 -18.35 -5.72
N ASN A 123 1.50 -17.82 -6.83
CA ASN A 123 2.93 -17.80 -7.12
C ASN A 123 3.63 -16.50 -6.67
N LYS A 124 2.89 -15.50 -6.16
CA LYS A 124 3.47 -14.24 -5.69
C LYS A 124 3.99 -14.40 -4.26
N TRP A 125 5.09 -13.69 -3.98
CA TRP A 125 5.65 -13.58 -2.64
C TRP A 125 4.76 -12.68 -1.79
N LEU A 126 4.42 -13.16 -0.59
CA LEU A 126 3.72 -12.36 0.41
C LEU A 126 4.71 -11.40 1.06
N PHE A 127 4.31 -10.14 1.19
CA PHE A 127 5.06 -9.14 1.93
C PHE A 127 5.01 -9.43 3.44
N LYS A 128 6.01 -8.93 4.17
CA LYS A 128 6.15 -9.16 5.61
C LYS A 128 4.89 -8.75 6.39
N TYR A 129 4.32 -7.58 6.10
CA TYR A 129 3.10 -7.09 6.77
C TYR A 129 1.84 -7.93 6.45
N GLU A 130 1.76 -8.52 5.25
CA GLU A 130 0.65 -9.40 4.87
C GLU A 130 0.72 -10.68 5.70
N LEU A 131 1.92 -11.26 5.83
CA LEU A 131 2.14 -12.43 6.69
C LEU A 131 1.86 -12.13 8.16
N GLU A 132 2.33 -10.99 8.67
CA GLU A 132 2.08 -10.56 10.06
C GLU A 132 0.59 -10.42 10.35
N ASN A 133 -0.17 -9.77 9.45
CA ASN A 133 -1.61 -9.64 9.61
C ASN A 133 -2.32 -11.00 9.65
N ILE A 134 -1.93 -11.94 8.79
CA ILE A 134 -2.58 -13.26 8.74
C ILE A 134 -2.20 -14.08 9.97
N ILE A 135 -0.93 -14.05 10.38
CA ILE A 135 -0.47 -14.73 11.60
C ILE A 135 -1.25 -14.22 12.82
N ASN A 136 -1.40 -12.91 12.97
CA ASN A 136 -2.13 -12.32 14.06
C ASN A 136 -3.64 -12.64 14.01
N THR A 137 -4.25 -12.57 12.82
CA THR A 137 -5.69 -12.82 12.63
C THR A 137 -6.08 -14.26 12.96
N TYR A 138 -5.19 -15.22 12.70
CA TYR A 138 -5.45 -16.65 12.88
C TYR A 138 -4.64 -17.28 14.02
N GLU A 139 -3.99 -16.47 14.87
CA GLU A 139 -3.16 -16.92 16.00
C GLU A 139 -2.15 -18.02 15.61
N LEU A 140 -1.53 -17.87 14.43
CA LEU A 140 -0.56 -18.85 13.94
C LEU A 140 0.71 -18.81 14.80
N LYS A 141 1.33 -19.97 15.04
CA LYS A 141 2.64 -20.01 15.71
C LYS A 141 3.68 -19.37 14.80
N ASP A 142 4.19 -18.20 15.19
CA ASP A 142 5.22 -17.46 14.46
C ASP A 142 6.42 -18.37 14.13
N ASN A 143 6.64 -18.58 12.83
CA ASN A 143 7.87 -19.16 12.35
C ASN A 143 8.76 -18.01 11.90
N LYS A 144 9.78 -17.71 12.71
CA LYS A 144 10.76 -16.61 12.56
C LYS A 144 11.44 -16.49 11.18
N ARG A 145 11.20 -17.44 10.28
CA ARG A 145 11.53 -17.33 8.86
C ARG A 145 10.22 -17.16 8.10
N ARG A 146 10.05 -16.05 7.35
CA ARG A 146 9.96 -16.10 5.87
C ARG A 146 9.29 -14.87 5.25
N VAL A 147 9.93 -14.39 4.19
CA VAL A 147 9.24 -14.06 2.93
C VAL A 147 8.91 -15.43 2.30
N MET A 148 7.66 -15.70 1.88
CA MET A 148 7.30 -16.94 1.15
C MET A 148 6.17 -16.68 0.15
N SER A 149 6.03 -17.55 -0.85
CA SER A 149 4.89 -17.46 -1.78
C SER A 149 3.58 -17.86 -1.12
N ALA A 150 2.46 -17.34 -1.63
CA ALA A 150 1.13 -17.69 -1.14
C ALA A 150 0.86 -19.21 -1.18
N ASN A 151 1.38 -19.93 -2.19
CA ASN A 151 1.35 -21.39 -2.25
C ASN A 151 2.07 -22.06 -1.07
N LYS A 152 3.28 -21.60 -0.75
CA LYS A 152 4.03 -22.12 0.41
C LYS A 152 3.29 -21.84 1.72
N PHE A 153 2.66 -20.68 1.82
CA PHE A 153 1.86 -20.30 2.97
C PHE A 153 0.62 -21.19 3.14
N ILE A 154 -0.13 -21.45 2.05
CA ILE A 154 -1.26 -22.40 2.04
C ILE A 154 -0.83 -23.80 2.47
N ASN A 155 0.33 -24.28 2.02
CA ASN A 155 0.83 -25.59 2.43
C ASN A 155 1.21 -25.63 3.91
N TYR A 156 1.88 -24.59 4.41
CA TYR A 156 2.19 -24.44 5.84
C TYR A 156 0.92 -24.47 6.70
N LEU A 157 -0.16 -23.82 6.26
CA LEU A 157 -1.44 -23.84 6.96
C LEU A 157 -2.04 -25.25 7.02
N LYS A 158 -1.96 -26.03 5.92
CA LYS A 158 -2.38 -27.43 5.92
C LYS A 158 -1.55 -28.28 6.88
N GLU A 159 -0.23 -28.08 6.92
CA GLU A 159 0.66 -28.76 7.88
C GLU A 159 0.30 -28.42 9.33
N CYS A 160 -0.24 -27.22 9.58
CA CYS A 160 -0.74 -26.79 10.87
C CYS A 160 -2.20 -27.23 11.17
N ASN A 161 -2.77 -28.14 10.36
CA ASN A 161 -4.15 -28.65 10.46
C ASN A 161 -5.26 -27.59 10.26
N TYR A 162 -5.00 -26.51 9.53
CA TYR A 162 -6.07 -25.60 9.11
C TYR A 162 -6.87 -26.20 7.96
N ARG A 163 -8.20 -26.10 8.02
CA ARG A 163 -9.08 -26.46 6.90
C ARG A 163 -9.04 -25.36 5.85
N ILE A 164 -8.80 -25.75 4.61
CA ILE A 164 -8.78 -24.83 3.47
C ILE A 164 -9.86 -25.22 2.48
N GLU A 165 -10.82 -24.33 2.27
CA GLU A 165 -11.91 -24.52 1.31
C GLU A 165 -11.58 -23.83 -0.01
N LYS A 166 -11.76 -24.56 -1.12
CA LYS A 166 -11.63 -23.99 -2.46
C LYS A 166 -13.00 -23.56 -2.96
N ILE A 167 -13.19 -22.26 -3.14
CA ILE A 167 -14.40 -21.66 -3.67
C ILE A 167 -14.16 -21.28 -5.13
N ARG A 168 -14.95 -21.83 -6.05
CA ARG A 168 -14.89 -21.45 -7.47
C ARG A 168 -15.96 -20.41 -7.76
N LYS A 169 -15.56 -19.20 -8.15
CA LYS A 169 -16.47 -18.15 -8.63
C LYS A 169 -16.37 -18.04 -10.14
N ARG A 170 -17.50 -18.15 -10.84
CA ARG A 170 -17.59 -17.91 -12.28
C ARG A 170 -18.08 -16.49 -12.51
N THR A 171 -17.26 -15.66 -13.14
CA THR A 171 -17.68 -14.34 -13.64
C THR A 171 -17.93 -14.42 -15.14
N LYS A 172 -18.57 -13.39 -15.72
CA LYS A 172 -18.81 -13.31 -17.19
C LYS A 172 -17.54 -13.40 -18.03
N LYS A 173 -16.37 -13.07 -17.45
CA LYS A 173 -15.08 -12.98 -18.19
C LYS A 173 -14.09 -14.08 -17.82
N LYS A 174 -14.17 -14.67 -16.63
CA LYS A 174 -13.23 -15.69 -16.15
C LYS A 174 -13.79 -16.52 -15.00
N GLN A 175 -13.25 -17.73 -14.85
CA GLN A 175 -13.39 -18.52 -13.63
C GLN A 175 -12.24 -18.16 -12.68
N GLU A 176 -12.56 -17.86 -11.44
CA GLU A 176 -11.62 -17.56 -10.37
C GLU A 176 -11.75 -18.64 -9.29
N THR A 177 -10.63 -19.20 -8.84
CA THR A 177 -10.63 -20.01 -7.61
C THR A 177 -10.11 -19.15 -6.47
N LEU A 178 -10.77 -19.30 -5.33
CA LEU A 178 -10.55 -18.60 -4.08
C LEU A 178 -10.24 -19.66 -3.02
N TYR A 179 -9.19 -19.45 -2.22
CA TYR A 179 -8.87 -20.33 -1.09
C TYR A 179 -9.31 -19.64 0.19
N LYS A 180 -10.33 -20.18 0.85
CA LYS A 180 -10.81 -19.73 2.16
C LYS A 180 -10.13 -20.53 3.26
N ILE A 181 -9.49 -19.86 4.21
CA ILE A 181 -9.02 -20.49 5.44
C ILE A 181 -10.18 -20.54 6.43
N CYS A 182 -10.50 -21.74 6.89
CA CYS A 182 -11.42 -21.97 7.99
C CYS A 182 -10.62 -22.10 9.29
N ASN A 183 -11.17 -21.56 10.39
CA ASN A 183 -10.57 -21.74 11.71
C ASN A 183 -10.45 -23.24 12.05
N LYS A 184 -9.49 -23.51 12.93
CA LYS A 184 -9.17 -24.84 13.45
C LYS A 184 -10.34 -25.46 14.21
#